data_AF-A0A6L9SBD1-F1
#
_entry.id   AF-A0A6L9SBD1-F1
#
_cell.length_a   1.000
_cell.length_b   1.000
_cell.length_c   1.000
_cell.angle_alpha   90.00
_cell.angle_beta   90.00
_cell.angle_gamma   90.00
#
_symmetry.space_group_name_H-M   'P 1'
#
loop_
_entity.id
_entity.type
_entity.pdbx_description
1 polymer ?
#
loop_
_entity_poly.entity_id
_entity_poly.type
_entity_poly.pdbx_seq_one_letter_code
_entity_poly.pdbx_strand_id
1 'polypeptide(L)'
;MAEFIYVMRKARKAHGDKVILDDVTLAFLPGAKIGVVGPNGAGKSSVLKIMAGWDQPSNGEAYLTPGYSVGFLSQEPELNPDKTVLGNVEEGVAETKQMLDRFNEIAEKMATDYSDQLLEEMGKLQEQLDHRNAWDLDSQLEQAMDALRCPPPDADISVLSGGERRRVALCKLLLEQPDLLLLDEPTNHLDAESVQWLEQHLEKYPGTVVAVTHDRYFLDHVAEWIAEVDRGRVHGYEGNYTTYLENKQARLKVEGQKDAKRQRRMKEELEWVRSNAKGRQTKQRARLNRYEEMATEAEKARKLDFDEIQIPPGPRLGNVVVEAERLSKGFGDHQLIRDLSFSLPRNGIVGVIGPNGVGKTTLFKMIVGDEAPDSGDLRVGDTVKLSYVDQTRAGIDGSKNVWEVVSEGLDHIKVGHVEMPSRAYIAAFGFKGPDQQKPAGVLSGGERNRLNLALTLKQGGNLILLDEPTNDLDVETLQSLENALLEFPGCAVITSHDRWFLDRVATHILAWEGDDEDQAKWFWFEGNFESYEKNKIERLGLEAARPHRVTYRKLTRD
;
A
#
# COMPACT_ATOMS: atom_id res chain seq x y z
N MET A 1 14.08 -1.00 -34.47
CA MET A 1 13.72 -1.13 -33.05
C MET A 1 14.07 -2.53 -32.61
N ALA A 2 14.70 -2.69 -31.44
CA ALA A 2 14.94 -4.00 -30.89
C ALA A 2 13.60 -4.69 -30.58
N GLU A 3 13.53 -6.01 -30.73
CA GLU A 3 12.30 -6.77 -30.49
C GLU A 3 11.93 -6.79 -28.99
N PHE A 4 12.92 -6.66 -28.11
CA PHE A 4 12.75 -6.72 -26.65
C PHE A 4 13.55 -5.63 -25.95
N ILE A 5 12.98 -5.04 -24.89
CA ILE A 5 13.66 -4.04 -24.04
C ILE A 5 14.60 -4.70 -23.02
N TYR A 6 14.20 -5.86 -22.49
CA TYR A 6 14.98 -6.61 -21.49
C TYR A 6 14.87 -8.11 -21.77
N VAL A 7 15.95 -8.85 -21.50
CA VAL A 7 15.99 -10.30 -21.73
C VAL A 7 16.65 -11.01 -20.54
N MET A 8 16.01 -12.07 -20.07
CA MET A 8 16.57 -13.08 -19.17
C MET A 8 16.68 -14.42 -19.91
N ARG A 9 17.86 -15.05 -19.89
CA ARG A 9 18.12 -16.35 -20.51
C ARG A 9 18.66 -17.31 -19.48
N LYS A 10 17.88 -18.35 -19.17
CA LYS A 10 18.26 -19.39 -18.20
C LYS A 10 18.76 -18.80 -16.86
N ALA A 11 18.19 -17.66 -16.47
CA ALA A 11 18.62 -16.91 -15.32
C ALA A 11 18.33 -17.71 -14.05
N ARG A 12 19.37 -17.92 -13.25
CA ARG A 12 19.28 -18.61 -11.96
C ARG A 12 19.85 -17.73 -10.88
N LYS A 13 19.16 -17.61 -9.74
CA LYS A 13 19.65 -16.89 -8.56
C LYS A 13 19.32 -17.70 -7.32
N ALA A 14 20.32 -17.88 -6.45
CA ALA A 14 20.15 -18.45 -5.11
C ALA A 14 20.75 -17.51 -4.06
N HIS A 15 20.10 -17.47 -2.89
CA HIS A 15 20.62 -16.82 -1.68
C HIS A 15 20.76 -17.89 -0.59
N GLY A 16 21.99 -18.33 -0.34
CA GLY A 16 22.25 -19.53 0.48
C GLY A 16 21.56 -20.76 -0.13
N ASP A 17 20.79 -21.49 0.69
CA ASP A 17 20.05 -22.68 0.26
C ASP A 17 18.73 -22.36 -0.48
N LYS A 18 18.31 -21.09 -0.49
CA LYS A 18 17.03 -20.68 -1.09
C LYS A 18 17.23 -20.27 -2.55
N VAL A 19 16.65 -21.05 -3.46
CA VAL A 19 16.60 -20.71 -4.90
C VAL A 19 15.48 -19.70 -5.15
N ILE A 20 15.85 -18.54 -5.67
CA ILE A 20 14.97 -17.40 -5.98
C ILE A 20 14.50 -17.45 -7.44
N LEU A 21 15.41 -17.77 -8.35
CA LEU A 21 15.12 -18.01 -9.76
C LEU A 21 15.82 -19.30 -10.17
N ASP A 22 15.12 -20.16 -10.90
CA ASP A 22 15.62 -21.43 -11.39
C ASP A 22 15.31 -21.60 -12.88
N ASP A 23 16.34 -21.42 -13.72
CA ASP A 23 16.29 -21.56 -15.17
C ASP A 23 15.21 -20.69 -15.85
N VAL A 24 15.10 -19.42 -15.42
CA VAL A 24 14.08 -18.50 -15.91
C VAL A 24 14.50 -17.90 -17.25
N THR A 25 13.66 -18.08 -18.27
CA THR A 25 13.84 -17.47 -19.59
C THR A 25 12.63 -16.60 -19.92
N LEU A 26 12.84 -15.29 -20.01
CA LEU A 26 11.80 -14.29 -20.24
C LEU A 26 12.33 -13.19 -21.16
N ALA A 27 11.44 -12.60 -21.94
CA ALA A 27 11.73 -11.43 -22.75
C ALA A 27 10.62 -10.40 -22.53
N PHE A 28 11.01 -9.14 -22.43
CA PHE A 28 10.11 -8.03 -22.11
C PHE A 28 9.91 -7.17 -23.35
N LEU A 29 8.67 -6.87 -23.68
CA LEU A 29 8.32 -6.05 -24.83
C LEU A 29 8.39 -4.56 -24.46
N PRO A 30 8.87 -3.69 -25.36
CA PRO A 30 8.79 -2.24 -25.17
C PRO A 30 7.34 -1.78 -24.98
N GLY A 31 7.09 -0.94 -23.97
CA GLY A 31 5.78 -0.35 -23.67
C GLY A 31 4.86 -1.21 -22.80
N ALA A 32 5.20 -2.49 -22.58
CA ALA A 32 4.36 -3.41 -21.81
C ALA A 32 4.20 -2.98 -20.34
N LYS A 33 2.99 -3.16 -19.80
CA LYS A 33 2.69 -2.95 -18.36
C LYS A 33 2.59 -4.29 -17.65
N ILE A 34 3.52 -4.55 -16.74
CA ILE A 34 3.69 -5.87 -16.13
C ILE A 34 3.54 -5.78 -14.61
N GLY A 35 2.52 -6.45 -14.09
CA GLY A 35 2.33 -6.66 -12.66
C GLY A 35 3.04 -7.93 -12.19
N VAL A 36 3.92 -7.83 -11.21
CA VAL A 36 4.64 -8.97 -10.64
C VAL A 36 3.97 -9.41 -9.34
N VAL A 37 3.45 -10.64 -9.32
CA VAL A 37 2.71 -11.20 -8.18
C VAL A 37 3.39 -12.47 -7.66
N GLY A 38 3.19 -12.80 -6.39
CA GLY A 38 3.76 -13.99 -5.78
C GLY A 38 3.81 -13.90 -4.25
N PRO A 39 3.96 -15.03 -3.55
CA PRO A 39 3.98 -15.04 -2.08
C PRO A 39 5.15 -14.25 -1.51
N ASN A 40 5.05 -13.91 -0.23
CA ASN A 40 6.15 -13.26 0.47
C ASN A 40 7.43 -14.11 0.46
N GLY A 41 8.56 -13.47 0.15
CA GLY A 41 9.84 -14.14 -0.01
C GLY A 41 9.97 -15.01 -1.26
N ALA A 42 9.07 -14.93 -2.24
CA ALA A 42 9.21 -15.61 -3.54
C ALA A 42 10.40 -15.08 -4.38
N GLY A 43 10.91 -13.89 -4.05
CA GLY A 43 12.04 -13.27 -4.73
C GLY A 43 11.70 -12.16 -5.72
N LYS A 44 10.48 -11.61 -5.65
CA LYS A 44 10.00 -10.48 -6.47
C LYS A 44 10.99 -9.30 -6.52
N SER A 45 11.39 -8.80 -5.36
CA SER A 45 12.39 -7.73 -5.24
C SER A 45 13.77 -8.11 -5.79
N SER A 46 14.17 -9.39 -5.66
CA SER A 46 15.42 -9.87 -6.24
C SER A 46 15.38 -9.88 -7.77
N VAL A 47 14.22 -10.20 -8.37
CA VAL A 47 14.01 -10.10 -9.82
C VAL A 47 14.21 -8.65 -10.28
N LEU A 48 13.57 -7.69 -9.61
CA LEU A 48 13.73 -6.28 -9.93
C LEU A 48 15.18 -5.80 -9.79
N LYS A 49 15.89 -6.20 -8.74
CA LYS A 49 17.32 -5.85 -8.56
C LYS A 49 18.21 -6.39 -9.68
N ILE A 50 17.93 -7.61 -10.18
CA ILE A 50 18.62 -8.15 -11.35
C ILE A 50 18.29 -7.34 -12.60
N MET A 51 17.02 -6.96 -12.77
CA MET A 51 16.59 -6.12 -13.89
C MET A 51 17.22 -4.73 -13.89
N ALA A 52 17.39 -4.15 -12.70
CA ALA A 52 18.05 -2.86 -12.49
C ALA A 52 19.58 -2.92 -12.67
N GLY A 53 20.17 -4.12 -12.80
CA GLY A 53 21.62 -4.31 -12.84
C GLY A 53 22.32 -4.16 -11.48
N TRP A 54 21.56 -4.08 -10.39
CA TRP A 54 22.07 -3.97 -9.02
C TRP A 54 22.51 -5.33 -8.45
N ASP A 55 22.01 -6.41 -9.06
CA ASP A 55 22.40 -7.78 -8.74
C ASP A 55 22.58 -8.57 -10.04
N GLN A 56 23.36 -9.65 -9.97
CA GLN A 56 23.62 -10.53 -11.12
C GLN A 56 23.05 -11.93 -10.86
N PRO A 57 22.54 -12.59 -11.92
CA PRO A 57 22.19 -13.99 -11.83
C PRO A 57 23.45 -14.82 -11.54
N SER A 58 23.30 -15.85 -10.71
CA SER A 58 24.38 -16.81 -10.41
C SER A 58 24.72 -17.73 -11.59
N ASN A 59 23.79 -17.90 -12.53
CA ASN A 59 23.99 -18.60 -13.80
C ASN A 59 22.99 -18.06 -14.84
N GLY A 60 23.30 -18.23 -16.13
CA GLY A 60 22.54 -17.61 -17.22
C GLY A 60 22.85 -16.13 -17.40
N GLU A 61 22.02 -15.44 -18.17
CA GLU A 61 22.22 -14.04 -18.55
C GLU A 61 20.96 -13.22 -18.26
N ALA A 62 21.13 -11.97 -17.84
CA ALA A 62 20.06 -11.00 -17.71
C ALA A 62 20.61 -9.64 -18.11
N TYR A 63 20.03 -9.01 -19.12
CA TYR A 63 20.55 -7.75 -19.67
C TYR A 63 19.45 -6.85 -20.23
N LEU A 64 19.67 -5.55 -20.05
CA LEU A 64 18.94 -4.49 -20.73
C LEU A 64 19.47 -4.35 -22.15
N THR A 65 18.57 -4.21 -23.13
CA THR A 65 18.98 -4.02 -24.52
C THR A 65 19.71 -2.67 -24.68
N PRO A 66 20.88 -2.63 -25.36
CA PRO A 66 21.64 -1.39 -25.53
C PRO A 66 20.82 -0.26 -26.15
N GLY A 67 20.96 0.94 -25.58
CA GLY A 67 20.24 2.14 -26.01
C GLY A 67 18.98 2.43 -25.20
N TYR A 68 18.50 1.50 -24.37
CA TYR A 68 17.46 1.76 -23.39
C TYR A 68 18.03 2.17 -22.05
N SER A 69 17.27 3.00 -21.32
CA SER A 69 17.49 3.41 -19.94
C SER A 69 16.64 2.57 -18.98
N VAL A 70 17.12 2.40 -17.74
CA VAL A 70 16.38 1.71 -16.68
C VAL A 70 16.40 2.57 -15.43
N GLY A 71 15.25 2.72 -14.79
CA GLY A 71 15.15 3.35 -13.48
C GLY A 71 14.45 2.44 -12.49
N PHE A 72 14.90 2.47 -11.24
CA PHE A 72 14.47 1.54 -10.19
C PHE A 72 14.11 2.29 -8.91
N LEU A 73 12.88 2.09 -8.44
CA LEU A 73 12.45 2.51 -7.11
C LEU A 73 12.67 1.36 -6.13
N SER A 74 13.72 1.46 -5.32
CA SER A 74 13.95 0.55 -4.20
C SER A 74 13.00 0.84 -3.03
N GLN A 75 12.84 -0.16 -2.15
CA GLN A 75 12.05 -0.02 -0.92
C GLN A 75 12.63 1.04 0.04
N GLU A 76 13.97 1.12 0.12
CA GLU A 76 14.71 2.14 0.83
C GLU A 76 15.49 2.97 -0.21
N PRO A 77 14.96 4.10 -0.67
CA PRO A 77 15.59 4.89 -1.69
C PRO A 77 16.72 5.75 -1.13
N GLU A 78 17.82 5.81 -1.88
CA GLU A 78 18.94 6.69 -1.60
C GLU A 78 18.66 8.06 -2.23
N LEU A 79 18.60 9.08 -1.38
CA LEU A 79 18.50 10.47 -1.77
C LEU A 79 19.77 11.21 -1.36
N ASN A 80 20.11 12.27 -2.09
CA ASN A 80 21.27 13.09 -1.78
C ASN A 80 21.01 13.88 -0.49
N PRO A 81 21.76 13.63 0.60
CA PRO A 81 21.53 14.27 1.89
C PRO A 81 21.93 15.75 1.90
N ASP A 82 22.76 16.20 0.96
CA ASP A 82 23.26 17.58 0.89
C ASP A 82 22.29 18.54 0.17
N LYS A 83 21.14 18.04 -0.26
CA LYS A 83 20.15 18.78 -1.05
C LYS A 83 18.79 18.80 -0.35
N THR A 84 17.99 19.80 -0.70
CA THR A 84 16.59 19.86 -0.29
C THR A 84 15.75 18.84 -1.05
N VAL A 85 14.48 18.70 -0.66
CA VAL A 85 13.48 17.93 -1.39
C VAL A 85 13.45 18.34 -2.87
N LEU A 86 13.28 19.63 -3.17
CA LEU A 86 13.26 20.13 -4.55
C LEU A 86 14.57 19.80 -5.27
N GLY A 87 15.71 20.02 -4.61
CA GLY A 87 17.01 19.75 -5.21
C GLY A 87 17.20 18.27 -5.61
N ASN A 88 16.56 17.33 -4.92
CA ASN A 88 16.55 15.92 -5.31
C ASN A 88 15.57 15.62 -6.43
N VAL A 89 14.38 16.22 -6.41
CA VAL A 89 13.39 16.06 -7.50
C VAL A 89 13.96 16.60 -8.81
N GLU A 90 14.64 17.74 -8.76
CA GLU A 90 15.32 18.35 -9.91
C GLU A 90 16.44 17.48 -10.50
N GLU A 91 17.00 16.53 -9.76
CA GLU A 91 17.98 15.60 -10.32
C GLU A 91 17.36 14.70 -11.40
N GLY A 92 16.05 14.40 -11.32
CA GLY A 92 15.34 13.63 -12.34
C GLY A 92 15.24 14.38 -13.68
N VAL A 93 15.39 15.70 -13.66
CA VAL A 93 15.33 16.57 -14.85
C VAL A 93 16.62 17.37 -15.04
N ALA A 94 17.73 16.92 -14.46
CA ALA A 94 18.98 17.67 -14.42
C ALA A 94 19.50 18.05 -15.81
N GLU A 95 19.42 17.15 -16.78
CA GLU A 95 19.83 17.41 -18.16
C GLU A 95 18.97 18.49 -18.81
N THR A 96 17.64 18.39 -18.67
CA THR A 96 16.68 19.37 -19.20
C THR A 96 16.86 20.74 -18.54
N LYS A 97 17.08 20.77 -17.23
CA LYS A 97 17.36 22.01 -16.49
C LYS A 97 18.67 22.65 -16.94
N GLN A 98 19.73 21.87 -17.13
CA GLN A 98 21.01 22.37 -17.68
C GLN A 98 20.86 22.96 -19.09
N MET A 99 20.05 22.33 -19.95
CA MET A 99 19.73 22.87 -21.28
C MET A 99 19.00 24.22 -21.18
N LEU A 100 18.04 24.34 -20.26
CA LEU A 100 17.29 25.57 -20.03
C LEU A 100 18.17 26.69 -19.46
N ASP A 101 18.99 26.38 -18.47
CA ASP A 101 19.96 27.32 -17.87
C ASP A 101 20.96 27.82 -18.93
N ARG A 102 21.45 26.91 -19.78
CA ARG A 102 22.35 27.25 -20.89
C ARG A 102 21.65 28.12 -21.94
N PHE A 103 20.40 27.83 -22.27
CA PHE A 103 19.59 28.65 -23.17
C PHE A 103 19.44 30.08 -22.63
N ASN A 104 19.12 30.23 -21.35
CA ASN A 104 18.98 31.53 -20.69
C ASN A 104 20.32 32.29 -20.67
N GLU A 105 21.43 31.61 -20.36
CA GLU A 105 22.78 32.20 -20.40
C GLU A 105 23.13 32.73 -21.81
N ILE A 106 22.80 31.97 -22.86
CA ILE A 106 23.02 32.40 -24.25
C ILE A 106 22.12 33.59 -24.60
N ALA A 107 20.86 33.60 -24.17
CA ALA A 107 19.94 34.70 -24.40
C ALA A 107 20.44 36.02 -23.77
N GLU A 108 20.95 35.97 -22.54
CA GLU A 108 21.57 37.11 -21.88
C GLU A 108 22.85 37.58 -22.61
N LYS A 109 23.71 36.63 -23.02
CA LYS A 109 24.93 36.95 -23.79
C LYS A 109 24.60 37.59 -25.12
N MET A 110 23.59 37.12 -25.84
CA MET A 110 23.17 37.70 -27.12
C MET A 110 22.69 39.15 -27.01
N ALA A 111 22.28 39.61 -25.82
CA ALA A 111 21.95 41.01 -25.60
C ALA A 111 23.18 41.94 -25.55
N THR A 112 24.39 41.40 -25.34
CA THR A 112 25.62 42.19 -25.15
C THR A 112 26.75 41.83 -26.13
N ASP A 113 26.84 40.58 -26.58
CA ASP A 113 27.89 40.06 -27.47
C ASP A 113 27.28 39.05 -28.47
N TYR A 114 26.73 39.58 -29.56
CA TYR A 114 26.11 38.77 -30.62
C TYR A 114 27.17 38.01 -31.43
N SER A 115 26.95 36.71 -31.62
CA SER A 115 27.70 35.91 -32.60
C SER A 115 26.81 34.85 -33.26
N ASP A 116 27.10 34.53 -34.52
CA ASP A 116 26.36 33.50 -35.26
C ASP A 116 26.47 32.10 -34.62
N GLN A 117 27.57 31.83 -33.89
CA GLN A 117 27.76 30.58 -33.15
C GLN A 117 26.77 30.45 -31.98
N LEU A 118 26.57 31.53 -31.21
CA LEU A 118 25.60 31.56 -30.12
C LEU A 118 24.17 31.41 -30.63
N LEU A 119 23.85 32.02 -31.78
CA LEU A 119 22.54 31.89 -32.41
C LEU A 119 22.28 30.44 -32.86
N GLU A 120 23.26 29.76 -33.44
CA GLU A 120 23.15 28.35 -33.85
C GLU A 120 23.00 27.42 -32.64
N GLU A 121 23.76 27.64 -31.56
CA GLU A 121 23.65 26.87 -30.31
C GLU A 121 22.27 27.06 -29.67
N MET A 122 21.79 28.31 -29.57
CA MET A 122 20.46 28.62 -29.04
C MET A 122 19.34 27.97 -29.87
N GLY A 123 19.46 27.95 -31.19
CA GLY A 123 18.50 27.28 -32.08
C GLY A 123 18.41 25.77 -31.83
N LYS A 124 19.56 25.09 -31.65
CA LYS A 124 19.60 23.66 -31.32
C LYS A 124 19.02 23.36 -29.94
N LEU A 125 19.32 24.20 -28.94
CA LEU A 125 18.77 24.05 -27.60
C LEU A 125 17.26 24.28 -27.58
N GLN A 126 16.76 25.29 -28.31
CA GLN A 126 15.33 25.55 -28.42
C GLN A 126 14.57 24.33 -28.97
N GLU A 127 15.05 23.72 -30.06
CA GLU A 127 14.43 22.53 -30.64
C GLU A 127 14.39 21.34 -29.65
N GLN A 128 15.47 21.16 -28.88
CA GLN A 128 15.53 20.11 -27.85
C GLN A 128 14.60 20.40 -26.67
N LEU A 129 14.52 21.66 -26.22
CA LEU A 129 13.64 22.10 -25.14
C LEU A 129 12.17 22.00 -25.53
N ASP A 130 11.82 22.35 -26.76
CA ASP A 130 10.47 22.20 -27.32
C ASP A 130 10.04 20.73 -27.34
N HIS A 131 10.92 19.82 -27.80
CA HIS A 131 10.63 18.39 -27.82
C HIS A 131 10.44 17.79 -26.41
N ARG A 132 11.16 18.32 -25.42
CA ARG A 132 11.06 17.89 -24.01
C ARG A 132 9.96 18.62 -23.23
N ASN A 133 9.20 19.51 -23.87
CA ASN A 133 8.22 20.39 -23.24
C ASN A 133 8.77 21.11 -21.99
N ALA A 134 10.01 21.58 -22.09
CA ALA A 134 10.81 22.06 -20.96
C ALA A 134 10.44 23.46 -20.46
N TRP A 135 9.66 24.23 -21.24
CA TRP A 135 9.23 25.58 -20.85
C TRP A 135 8.29 25.59 -19.65
N ASP A 136 7.53 24.51 -19.47
CA ASP A 136 6.61 24.33 -18.34
C ASP A 136 7.25 23.52 -17.20
N LEU A 137 8.58 23.37 -17.18
CA LEU A 137 9.27 22.47 -16.26
C LEU A 137 8.93 22.75 -14.78
N ASP A 138 8.95 24.02 -14.36
CA ASP A 138 8.62 24.38 -12.97
C ASP A 138 7.19 23.98 -12.59
N SER A 139 6.23 24.14 -13.51
CA SER A 139 4.85 23.73 -13.28
C SER A 139 4.72 22.20 -13.24
N GLN A 140 5.44 21.48 -14.10
CA GLN A 140 5.47 20.02 -14.09
C GLN A 140 6.05 19.47 -12.78
N LEU A 141 7.14 20.08 -12.29
CA LEU A 141 7.72 19.75 -10.99
C LEU A 141 6.69 19.98 -9.88
N GLU A 142 6.06 21.15 -9.84
CA GLU A 142 5.07 21.49 -8.82
C GLU A 142 3.89 20.50 -8.83
N GLN A 143 3.30 20.22 -10.00
CA GLN A 143 2.20 19.29 -10.15
C GLN A 143 2.59 17.86 -9.73
N ALA A 144 3.78 17.39 -10.13
CA ALA A 144 4.24 16.04 -9.80
C ALA A 144 4.44 15.87 -8.28
N MET A 145 5.12 16.81 -7.61
CA MET A 145 5.26 16.69 -6.16
C MET A 145 3.95 16.99 -5.41
N ASP A 146 2.97 17.67 -6.02
CA ASP A 146 1.63 17.88 -5.44
C ASP A 146 0.82 16.60 -5.43
N ALA A 147 0.73 15.95 -6.57
CA ALA A 147 0.01 14.68 -6.71
C ALA A 147 0.58 13.56 -5.82
N LEU A 148 1.90 13.53 -5.66
CA LEU A 148 2.59 12.59 -4.76
C LEU A 148 2.71 13.08 -3.33
N ARG A 149 2.13 14.24 -2.97
CA ARG A 149 2.17 14.81 -1.62
C ARG A 149 3.57 14.77 -1.01
N CYS A 150 4.55 15.25 -1.78
CA CYS A 150 5.91 15.36 -1.29
C CYS A 150 5.99 16.41 -0.18
N PRO A 151 6.98 16.30 0.72
CA PRO A 151 7.23 17.32 1.74
C PRO A 151 7.55 18.70 1.12
N PRO A 152 7.61 19.76 1.94
CA PRO A 152 7.95 21.10 1.46
C PRO A 152 9.24 21.13 0.61
N PRO A 153 9.26 21.88 -0.50
CA PRO A 153 10.39 21.93 -1.44
C PRO A 153 11.74 22.28 -0.80
N ASP A 154 11.72 23.12 0.24
CA ASP A 154 12.88 23.62 0.99
C ASP A 154 13.29 22.71 2.16
N ALA A 155 12.53 21.66 2.46
CA ALA A 155 12.83 20.75 3.56
C ALA A 155 14.13 19.97 3.32
N ASP A 156 14.88 19.79 4.42
CA ASP A 156 16.08 18.95 4.45
C ASP A 156 15.69 17.47 4.40
N ILE A 157 16.40 16.67 3.60
CA ILE A 157 16.10 15.25 3.47
C ILE A 157 16.40 14.47 4.75
N SER A 158 17.41 14.89 5.52
CA SER A 158 17.81 14.22 6.76
C SER A 158 16.67 14.12 7.78
N VAL A 159 15.70 15.05 7.76
CA VAL A 159 14.57 15.07 8.71
C VAL A 159 13.36 14.28 8.23
N LEU A 160 13.35 13.80 6.98
CA LEU A 160 12.20 13.10 6.41
C LEU A 160 12.04 11.68 6.96
N SER A 161 10.79 11.27 7.13
CA SER A 161 10.44 9.87 7.36
C SER A 161 10.78 9.00 6.14
N GLY A 162 10.90 7.68 6.33
CA GLY A 162 11.17 6.76 5.21
C GLY A 162 10.11 6.82 4.10
N GLY A 163 8.83 6.97 4.48
CA GLY A 163 7.74 7.15 3.53
C GLY A 163 7.86 8.45 2.73
N GLU A 164 8.20 9.56 3.38
CA GLU A 164 8.42 10.84 2.70
C GLU A 164 9.59 10.79 1.71
N ARG A 165 10.73 10.21 2.11
CA ARG A 165 11.87 9.98 1.20
C ARG A 165 11.45 9.15 -0.01
N ARG A 166 10.62 8.13 0.20
CA ARG A 166 10.10 7.31 -0.88
C ARG A 166 9.23 8.06 -1.87
N ARG A 167 8.37 8.97 -1.39
CA ARG A 167 7.56 9.84 -2.27
C ARG A 167 8.43 10.78 -3.10
N VAL A 168 9.48 11.34 -2.50
CA VAL A 168 10.47 12.18 -3.21
C VAL A 168 11.22 11.37 -4.28
N ALA A 169 11.68 10.17 -3.93
CA ALA A 169 12.37 9.28 -4.88
C ALA A 169 11.47 8.82 -6.03
N LEU A 170 10.21 8.48 -5.74
CA LEU A 170 9.22 8.16 -6.76
C LEU A 170 8.97 9.35 -7.68
N CYS A 171 8.81 10.56 -7.13
CA CYS A 171 8.63 11.79 -7.91
C CYS A 171 9.81 12.03 -8.86
N LYS A 172 11.04 11.98 -8.34
CA LYS A 172 12.28 12.07 -9.12
C LYS A 172 12.28 11.06 -10.27
N LEU A 173 11.98 9.79 -9.98
CA LEU A 173 12.03 8.70 -10.95
C LEU A 173 10.96 8.83 -12.06
N LEU A 174 9.74 9.27 -11.72
CA LEU A 174 8.69 9.49 -12.72
C LEU A 174 9.04 10.64 -13.66
N LEU A 175 9.73 11.66 -13.17
CA LEU A 175 10.19 12.79 -13.97
C LEU A 175 11.39 12.43 -14.87
N GLU A 176 12.24 11.49 -14.43
CA GLU A 176 13.36 10.96 -15.23
C GLU A 176 12.88 10.22 -16.50
N GLN A 177 11.67 9.65 -16.47
CA GLN A 177 11.04 8.94 -17.59
C GLN A 177 11.93 7.87 -18.28
N PRO A 178 12.53 6.92 -17.53
CA PRO A 178 13.33 5.85 -18.12
C PRO A 178 12.51 4.93 -19.06
N ASP A 179 13.15 4.30 -20.03
CA ASP A 179 12.46 3.39 -20.96
C ASP A 179 11.91 2.13 -20.27
N LEU A 180 12.60 1.67 -19.23
CA LEU A 180 12.19 0.58 -18.34
C LEU A 180 12.08 1.08 -16.90
N LEU A 181 10.85 1.14 -16.40
CA LEU A 181 10.53 1.54 -15.04
C LEU A 181 10.30 0.31 -14.15
N LEU A 182 11.12 0.17 -13.11
CA LEU A 182 11.08 -0.93 -12.15
C LEU A 182 10.60 -0.41 -10.80
N LEU A 183 9.44 -0.88 -10.33
CA LEU A 183 8.82 -0.38 -9.11
C LEU A 183 8.62 -1.52 -8.10
N ASP A 184 9.30 -1.46 -6.96
CA ASP A 184 9.06 -2.40 -5.86
C ASP A 184 8.05 -1.79 -4.89
N GLU A 185 6.84 -2.35 -4.81
CA GLU A 185 5.70 -1.92 -3.96
C GLU A 185 5.44 -0.39 -3.96
N PRO A 186 5.27 0.26 -5.14
CA PRO A 186 5.25 1.73 -5.23
C PRO A 186 4.05 2.39 -4.54
N THR A 187 2.99 1.61 -4.27
CA THR A 187 1.78 2.06 -3.60
C THR A 187 1.92 2.11 -2.08
N ASN A 188 2.95 1.49 -1.50
CA ASN A 188 3.14 1.49 -0.05
C ASN A 188 3.47 2.90 0.47
N HIS A 189 2.84 3.26 1.59
CA HIS A 189 2.95 4.58 2.22
C HIS A 189 2.43 5.76 1.38
N LEU A 190 1.72 5.48 0.29
CA LEU A 190 0.89 6.45 -0.41
C LEU A 190 -0.54 6.37 0.16
N ASP A 191 -1.23 7.50 0.20
CA ASP A 191 -2.65 7.50 0.49
C ASP A 191 -3.47 7.10 -0.75
N ALA A 192 -4.77 6.83 -0.55
CA ALA A 192 -5.64 6.31 -1.60
C ALA A 192 -5.71 7.22 -2.83
N GLU A 193 -5.62 8.54 -2.64
CA GLU A 193 -5.68 9.52 -3.73
C GLU A 193 -4.37 9.57 -4.52
N SER A 194 -3.22 9.59 -3.83
CA SER A 194 -1.90 9.49 -4.48
C SER A 194 -1.70 8.17 -5.22
N VAL A 195 -2.25 7.06 -4.69
CA VAL A 195 -2.26 5.76 -5.40
C VAL A 195 -3.08 5.85 -6.69
N GLN A 196 -4.26 6.45 -6.65
CA GLN A 196 -5.10 6.62 -7.85
C GLN A 196 -4.42 7.49 -8.92
N TRP A 197 -3.73 8.56 -8.51
CA TRP A 197 -2.97 9.37 -9.45
C TRP A 197 -1.82 8.57 -10.09
N LEU A 198 -1.07 7.81 -9.27
CA LEU A 198 0.03 6.98 -9.74
C LEU A 198 -0.45 5.94 -10.75
N GLU A 199 -1.61 5.32 -10.50
CA GLU A 199 -2.26 4.38 -11.39
C GLU A 199 -2.53 4.99 -12.78
N GLN A 200 -3.17 6.16 -12.82
CA GLN A 200 -3.47 6.88 -14.07
C GLN A 200 -2.21 7.33 -14.82
N HIS A 201 -1.16 7.69 -14.08
CA HIS A 201 0.12 8.07 -14.66
C HIS A 201 0.82 6.87 -15.31
N LEU A 202 0.89 5.74 -14.60
CA LEU A 202 1.57 4.52 -15.07
C LEU A 202 0.84 3.83 -16.22
N GLU A 203 -0.49 3.93 -16.28
CA GLU A 203 -1.32 3.51 -17.42
C GLU A 203 -0.89 4.23 -18.71
N LYS A 204 -0.66 5.54 -18.64
CA LYS A 204 -0.30 6.39 -19.80
C LYS A 204 1.20 6.49 -20.05
N TYR A 205 2.02 5.86 -19.22
CA TYR A 205 3.45 5.96 -19.32
C TYR A 205 3.94 5.42 -20.68
N PRO A 206 4.83 6.10 -21.42
CA PRO A 206 5.24 5.64 -22.75
C PRO A 206 6.18 4.42 -22.69
N GLY A 207 6.95 4.28 -21.61
CA GLY A 207 7.91 3.19 -21.43
C GLY A 207 7.29 1.90 -20.91
N THR A 208 8.16 0.91 -20.70
CA THR A 208 7.81 -0.39 -20.10
C THR A 208 7.76 -0.25 -18.59
N VAL A 209 6.74 -0.80 -17.94
CA VAL A 209 6.60 -0.75 -16.47
C VAL A 209 6.59 -2.17 -15.93
N VAL A 210 7.44 -2.45 -14.95
CA VAL A 210 7.44 -3.70 -14.18
C VAL A 210 7.26 -3.34 -12.71
N ALA A 211 6.07 -3.56 -12.19
CA ALA A 211 5.71 -3.19 -10.83
C ALA A 211 5.41 -4.44 -10.00
N VAL A 212 6.13 -4.61 -8.90
CA VAL A 212 5.74 -5.52 -7.82
C VAL A 212 4.73 -4.77 -6.97
N THR A 213 3.51 -5.28 -6.84
CA THR A 213 2.51 -4.65 -5.97
C THR A 213 1.52 -5.68 -5.45
N HIS A 214 0.95 -5.36 -4.28
CA HIS A 214 -0.20 -6.04 -3.72
C HIS A 214 -1.53 -5.30 -3.99
N ASP A 215 -1.51 -4.11 -4.60
CA ASP A 215 -2.72 -3.37 -4.99
C ASP A 215 -3.42 -4.06 -6.18
N ARG A 216 -4.58 -4.65 -5.90
CA ARG A 216 -5.37 -5.40 -6.90
C ARG A 216 -6.05 -4.50 -7.92
N TYR A 217 -6.38 -3.25 -7.58
CA TYR A 217 -6.90 -2.29 -8.57
C TYR A 217 -5.80 -1.87 -9.54
N PHE A 218 -4.59 -1.61 -9.04
CA PHE A 218 -3.43 -1.35 -9.89
C PHE A 218 -3.19 -2.50 -10.88
N LEU A 219 -3.18 -3.74 -10.39
CA LEU A 219 -2.99 -4.92 -11.23
C LEU A 219 -4.15 -5.17 -12.21
N ASP A 220 -5.36 -4.66 -11.93
CA ASP A 220 -6.52 -4.87 -12.80
C ASP A 220 -6.69 -3.77 -13.86
N HIS A 221 -6.31 -2.53 -13.54
CA HIS A 221 -6.47 -1.37 -14.42
C HIS A 221 -5.20 -1.05 -15.23
N VAL A 222 -4.00 -1.22 -14.65
CA VAL A 222 -2.73 -0.81 -15.29
C VAL A 222 -2.04 -2.00 -15.98
N ALA A 223 -2.07 -3.18 -15.37
CA ALA A 223 -1.30 -4.31 -15.89
C ALA A 223 -1.95 -4.93 -17.14
N GLU A 224 -1.16 -5.05 -18.19
CA GLU A 224 -1.49 -5.78 -19.43
C GLU A 224 -0.96 -7.22 -19.39
N TRP A 225 0.01 -7.47 -18.50
CA TRP A 225 0.60 -8.77 -18.25
C TRP A 225 0.79 -8.99 -16.76
N ILE A 226 0.62 -10.23 -16.30
CA ILE A 226 0.93 -10.64 -14.94
C ILE A 226 2.09 -11.66 -14.95
N ALA A 227 3.16 -11.35 -14.23
CA ALA A 227 4.27 -12.25 -13.98
C ALA A 227 4.12 -12.87 -12.58
N GLU A 228 3.69 -14.13 -12.51
CA GLU A 228 3.61 -14.88 -11.27
C GLU A 228 4.97 -15.51 -10.93
N VAL A 229 5.58 -15.05 -9.85
CA VAL A 229 6.80 -15.65 -9.28
C VAL A 229 6.41 -16.64 -8.18
N ASP A 230 6.63 -17.93 -8.41
CA ASP A 230 6.36 -18.99 -7.43
C ASP A 230 7.43 -20.08 -7.49
N ARG A 231 8.00 -20.44 -6.34
CA ARG A 231 8.99 -21.54 -6.17
C ARG A 231 10.14 -21.52 -7.20
N GLY A 232 10.72 -20.35 -7.45
CA GLY A 232 11.84 -20.19 -8.38
C GLY A 232 11.46 -20.11 -9.85
N ARG A 233 10.17 -20.27 -10.19
CA ARG A 233 9.66 -20.15 -11.55
C ARG A 233 8.92 -18.84 -11.73
N VAL A 234 8.91 -18.35 -12.96
CA VAL A 234 8.12 -17.18 -13.35
C VAL A 234 7.19 -17.57 -14.48
N HIS A 235 5.89 -17.38 -14.28
CA HIS A 235 4.85 -17.64 -15.27
C HIS A 235 4.24 -16.32 -15.74
N GLY A 236 4.35 -16.05 -17.05
CA GLY A 236 3.69 -14.91 -17.67
C GLY A 236 2.26 -15.24 -18.07
N TYR A 237 1.35 -14.30 -17.79
CA TYR A 237 -0.04 -14.33 -18.19
C TYR A 237 -0.35 -13.05 -18.94
N GLU A 238 -0.92 -13.18 -20.14
CA GLU A 238 -1.44 -12.05 -20.88
C GLU A 238 -2.80 -11.64 -20.30
N GLY A 239 -2.99 -10.33 -20.11
CA GLY A 239 -4.15 -9.73 -19.49
C GLY A 239 -3.90 -9.23 -18.07
N ASN A 240 -4.93 -8.62 -17.52
CA ASN A 240 -4.94 -8.01 -16.20
C ASN A 240 -5.13 -9.02 -15.06
N TYR A 241 -5.24 -8.51 -13.82
CA TYR A 241 -5.43 -9.34 -12.63
C TYR A 241 -6.64 -10.29 -12.73
N THR A 242 -7.78 -9.81 -13.22
CA THR A 242 -8.98 -10.65 -13.44
C THR A 242 -8.69 -11.83 -14.36
N THR A 243 -8.05 -11.57 -15.50
CA THR A 243 -7.70 -12.59 -16.50
C THR A 243 -6.69 -13.59 -15.95
N TYR A 244 -5.73 -13.10 -15.17
CA TYR A 244 -4.78 -13.95 -14.45
C TYR A 244 -5.48 -14.91 -13.48
N LEU A 245 -6.45 -14.44 -12.69
CA LEU A 245 -7.20 -15.30 -11.76
C LEU A 245 -7.97 -16.41 -12.49
N GLU A 246 -8.58 -16.09 -13.63
CA GLU A 246 -9.28 -17.05 -14.49
C GLU A 246 -8.33 -18.14 -15.01
N ASN A 247 -7.21 -17.72 -15.61
CA ASN A 247 -6.21 -18.62 -16.17
C ASN A 247 -5.54 -19.48 -15.08
N LYS A 248 -5.25 -18.88 -13.92
CA LYS A 248 -4.69 -19.59 -12.77
C LYS A 248 -5.66 -20.63 -12.23
N GLN A 249 -6.95 -20.30 -12.14
CA GLN A 249 -7.98 -21.27 -11.71
C GLN A 249 -8.08 -22.44 -12.70
N ALA A 250 -8.02 -22.16 -14.01
CA ALA A 250 -8.02 -23.21 -15.04
C ALA A 250 -6.78 -24.12 -14.92
N ARG A 251 -5.58 -23.54 -14.73
CA ARG A 251 -4.34 -24.30 -14.52
C ARG A 251 -4.42 -25.21 -13.29
N LEU A 252 -4.88 -24.69 -12.15
CA LEU A 252 -5.03 -25.48 -10.92
C LEU A 252 -6.07 -26.60 -11.02
N LYS A 253 -7.09 -26.48 -11.88
CA LYS A 253 -8.02 -27.58 -12.16
C LYS A 253 -7.33 -28.73 -12.90
N VAL A 254 -6.41 -28.40 -13.82
CA VAL A 254 -5.65 -29.37 -14.62
C VAL A 254 -4.51 -30.02 -13.83
N GLU A 255 -3.82 -29.25 -12.98
CA GLU A 255 -2.72 -29.75 -12.13
C GLU A 255 -3.18 -30.69 -11.00
N GLY A 256 -4.50 -30.86 -10.82
CA GLY A 256 -5.11 -31.82 -9.92
C GLY A 256 -5.50 -31.24 -8.54
N GLN A 257 -6.42 -31.94 -7.86
CA GLN A 257 -7.13 -31.59 -6.61
C GLN A 257 -6.24 -31.42 -5.34
N LYS A 258 -4.97 -31.02 -5.46
CA LYS A 258 -4.12 -30.90 -4.27
C LYS A 258 -4.50 -29.75 -3.34
N ASP A 259 -5.36 -28.81 -3.77
CA ASP A 259 -5.93 -27.81 -2.87
C ASP A 259 -7.36 -27.39 -3.25
N ALA A 260 -8.36 -28.15 -2.79
CA ALA A 260 -9.77 -27.74 -2.87
C ALA A 260 -10.00 -26.37 -2.20
N LYS A 261 -9.24 -26.05 -1.15
CA LYS A 261 -9.26 -24.74 -0.46
C LYS A 261 -8.80 -23.62 -1.38
N ARG A 262 -7.65 -23.78 -2.06
CA ARG A 262 -7.12 -22.78 -2.99
C ARG A 262 -8.07 -22.53 -4.16
N GLN A 263 -8.72 -23.58 -4.66
CA GLN A 263 -9.77 -23.44 -5.69
C GLN A 263 -10.99 -22.66 -5.18
N ARG A 264 -11.43 -22.93 -3.95
CA ARG A 264 -12.55 -22.20 -3.32
C ARG A 264 -12.22 -20.71 -3.16
N ARG A 265 -11.03 -20.37 -2.64
CA ARG A 265 -10.57 -18.97 -2.49
C ARG A 265 -10.57 -18.22 -3.81
N MET A 266 -9.98 -18.82 -4.86
CA MET A 266 -9.98 -18.21 -6.19
C MET A 266 -11.39 -18.03 -6.75
N LYS A 267 -12.31 -18.95 -6.48
CA LYS A 267 -13.69 -18.83 -6.92
C LYS A 267 -14.39 -17.67 -6.21
N GLU A 268 -14.25 -17.55 -4.90
CA GLU A 268 -14.83 -16.47 -4.10
C GLU A 268 -14.28 -15.10 -4.52
N GLU A 269 -12.97 -15.02 -4.78
CA GLU A 269 -12.34 -13.81 -5.30
C GLU A 269 -12.90 -13.43 -6.67
N LEU A 270 -12.93 -14.37 -7.61
CA LEU A 270 -13.43 -14.14 -8.96
C LEU A 270 -14.93 -13.80 -8.99
N GLU A 271 -15.73 -14.38 -8.09
CA GLU A 271 -17.13 -13.97 -7.86
C GLU A 271 -17.24 -12.53 -7.34
N TRP A 272 -16.31 -12.08 -6.49
CA TRP A 272 -16.26 -10.70 -6.01
C TRP A 272 -15.87 -9.73 -7.12
N VAL A 273 -14.82 -10.06 -7.90
CA VAL A 273 -14.35 -9.23 -9.02
C VAL A 273 -15.47 -8.99 -10.04
N ARG A 274 -16.20 -10.05 -10.38
CA ARG A 274 -17.34 -9.99 -11.31
C ARG A 274 -18.59 -9.33 -10.71
N SER A 275 -18.61 -9.05 -9.41
CA SER A 275 -19.77 -8.46 -8.76
C SER A 275 -19.84 -6.95 -9.01
N ASN A 276 -21.01 -6.47 -9.42
CA ASN A 276 -21.26 -5.04 -9.64
C ASN A 276 -21.39 -4.28 -8.31
N ALA A 277 -21.09 -2.97 -8.32
CA ALA A 277 -21.10 -2.08 -7.16
C ALA A 277 -22.37 -2.19 -6.27
N LYS A 278 -23.57 -2.22 -6.88
CA LYS A 278 -24.85 -2.38 -6.15
C LYS A 278 -24.94 -3.70 -5.37
N GLY A 279 -24.38 -4.78 -5.93
CA GLY A 279 -24.32 -6.08 -5.28
C GLY A 279 -23.39 -6.06 -4.06
N ARG A 280 -22.27 -5.33 -4.14
CA ARG A 280 -21.31 -5.17 -3.04
C ARG A 280 -21.93 -4.40 -1.87
N GLN A 281 -22.56 -3.25 -2.15
CA GLN A 281 -23.30 -2.46 -1.13
C GLN A 281 -24.39 -3.29 -0.43
N THR A 282 -25.15 -4.08 -1.20
CA THR A 282 -26.23 -4.91 -0.65
C THR A 282 -25.68 -5.95 0.34
N LYS A 283 -24.53 -6.58 0.04
CA LYS A 283 -23.88 -7.54 0.94
C LYS A 283 -23.40 -6.90 2.25
N GLN A 284 -22.82 -5.71 2.19
CA GLN A 284 -22.35 -4.97 3.36
C GLN A 284 -23.51 -4.53 4.26
N ARG A 285 -24.60 -4.02 3.67
CA ARG A 285 -25.80 -3.68 4.44
C ARG A 285 -26.47 -4.93 5.03
N ALA A 286 -26.48 -6.03 4.29
CA ALA A 286 -27.00 -7.31 4.79
C ALA A 286 -26.18 -7.84 5.98
N ARG A 287 -24.86 -7.59 6.03
CA ARG A 287 -24.02 -7.94 7.19
C ARG A 287 -24.56 -7.32 8.49
N LEU A 288 -24.88 -6.03 8.49
CA LEU A 288 -25.37 -5.33 9.70
C LEU A 288 -26.60 -6.02 10.30
N ASN A 289 -27.47 -6.56 9.45
CA ASN A 289 -28.69 -7.25 9.87
C ASN A 289 -28.46 -8.72 10.30
N ARG A 290 -27.33 -9.33 9.96
CA ARG A 290 -27.00 -10.75 10.24
C ARG A 290 -26.24 -10.97 11.54
N TYR A 291 -26.18 -9.97 12.43
CA TYR A 291 -25.42 -10.10 13.69
C TYR A 291 -25.83 -11.32 14.52
N GLU A 292 -27.12 -11.53 14.77
CA GLU A 292 -27.58 -12.67 15.60
C GLU A 292 -27.27 -14.03 14.97
N GLU A 293 -27.37 -14.13 13.64
CA GLU A 293 -26.98 -15.32 12.88
C GLU A 293 -25.48 -15.59 13.03
N MET A 294 -24.64 -14.58 12.76
CA MET A 294 -23.19 -14.69 12.84
C MET A 294 -22.69 -15.01 14.25
N ALA A 295 -23.28 -14.38 15.28
CA ALA A 295 -22.94 -14.65 16.68
C ALA A 295 -23.26 -16.10 17.05
N THR A 296 -24.43 -16.59 16.63
CA THR A 296 -24.86 -17.98 16.88
C THR A 296 -23.98 -18.98 16.12
N GLU A 297 -23.59 -18.66 14.89
CA GLU A 297 -22.68 -19.51 14.10
C GLU A 297 -21.27 -19.56 14.68
N ALA A 298 -20.77 -18.45 15.23
CA ALA A 298 -19.47 -18.42 15.86
C ALA A 298 -19.42 -19.17 17.20
N GLU A 299 -20.55 -19.29 17.91
CA GLU A 299 -20.69 -20.12 19.11
C GLU A 299 -20.70 -21.63 18.77
N LYS A 300 -21.12 -22.01 17.55
CA LYS A 300 -21.07 -23.40 17.09
C LYS A 300 -19.62 -23.78 16.77
N ALA A 301 -19.20 -24.96 17.19
CA ALA A 301 -17.85 -25.47 16.95
C ALA A 301 -17.49 -25.38 15.45
N ARG A 302 -16.62 -24.42 15.10
CA ARG A 302 -16.09 -24.28 13.74
C ARG A 302 -15.21 -25.47 13.41
N LYS A 303 -15.18 -25.87 12.13
CA LYS A 303 -14.09 -26.71 11.62
C LYS A 303 -12.79 -25.93 11.80
N LEU A 304 -11.81 -26.57 12.42
CA LEU A 304 -10.50 -25.99 12.63
C LEU A 304 -9.76 -25.98 11.29
N ASP A 305 -9.70 -24.80 10.66
CA ASP A 305 -8.78 -24.54 9.57
C ASP A 305 -7.61 -23.73 10.11
N PHE A 306 -6.44 -24.38 10.20
CA PHE A 306 -5.24 -23.78 10.75
C PHE A 306 -4.39 -23.04 9.69
N ASP A 307 -4.80 -23.08 8.41
CA ASP A 307 -4.08 -22.44 7.31
C ASP A 307 -4.56 -21.00 7.06
N GLU A 308 -5.61 -20.56 7.76
CA GLU A 308 -6.23 -19.24 7.61
C GLU A 308 -6.19 -18.45 8.91
N ILE A 309 -6.16 -17.13 8.78
CA ILE A 309 -6.31 -16.20 9.90
C ILE A 309 -7.67 -16.44 10.55
N GLN A 310 -7.65 -16.77 11.83
CA GLN A 310 -8.85 -16.94 12.64
C GLN A 310 -8.98 -15.76 13.60
N ILE A 311 -10.11 -15.08 13.55
CA ILE A 311 -10.47 -14.06 14.54
C ILE A 311 -11.38 -14.73 15.58
N PRO A 312 -10.93 -14.88 16.83
CA PRO A 312 -11.76 -15.46 17.88
C PRO A 312 -13.00 -14.58 18.12
N PRO A 313 -14.20 -15.18 18.27
CA PRO A 313 -15.37 -14.40 18.62
C PRO A 313 -15.20 -13.79 20.01
N GLY A 314 -15.45 -12.49 20.12
CA GLY A 314 -15.51 -11.80 21.40
C GLY A 314 -16.84 -12.03 22.13
N PRO A 315 -17.02 -11.44 23.32
CA PRO A 315 -18.29 -11.47 24.02
C PRO A 315 -19.39 -10.78 23.20
N ARG A 316 -20.66 -11.09 23.47
CA ARG A 316 -21.80 -10.45 22.77
C ARG A 316 -21.74 -8.92 22.92
N LEU A 317 -21.82 -8.23 21.80
CA LEU A 317 -21.97 -6.78 21.72
C LEU A 317 -23.41 -6.33 21.98
N GLY A 318 -23.53 -5.23 22.70
CA GLY A 318 -24.75 -4.41 22.75
C GLY A 318 -24.96 -3.60 21.48
N ASN A 319 -25.97 -2.72 21.49
CA ASN A 319 -26.34 -1.93 20.32
C ASN A 319 -25.39 -0.75 20.06
N VAL A 320 -24.90 -0.12 21.13
CA VAL A 320 -23.94 1.00 21.07
C VAL A 320 -22.54 0.42 21.24
N VAL A 321 -21.67 0.65 20.25
CA VAL A 321 -20.28 0.17 20.27
C VAL A 321 -19.31 1.33 20.47
N VAL A 322 -19.28 2.28 19.53
CA VAL A 322 -18.56 3.55 19.68
C VAL A 322 -19.48 4.67 19.19
N GLU A 323 -19.64 5.70 19.99
CA GLU A 323 -20.44 6.88 19.66
C GLU A 323 -19.63 8.13 19.98
N ALA A 324 -19.50 9.01 19.01
CA ALA A 324 -18.83 10.29 19.16
C ALA A 324 -19.83 11.41 18.87
N GLU A 325 -19.89 12.40 19.75
CA GLU A 325 -20.71 13.59 19.58
C GLU A 325 -19.83 14.83 19.65
N ARG A 326 -19.75 15.57 18.53
CA ARG A 326 -19.04 16.85 18.42
C ARG A 326 -17.61 16.80 18.93
N LEU A 327 -16.96 15.67 18.68
CA LEU A 327 -15.62 15.34 19.15
C LEU A 327 -14.60 16.30 18.57
N SER A 328 -13.78 16.89 19.43
CA SER A 328 -12.64 17.71 19.00
C SER A 328 -11.37 17.31 19.75
N LYS A 329 -10.26 17.28 19.01
CA LYS A 329 -8.93 16.97 19.55
C LYS A 329 -7.85 17.69 18.78
N GLY A 330 -6.88 18.25 19.49
CA GLY A 330 -5.66 18.84 18.96
C GLY A 330 -4.46 18.64 19.88
N PHE A 331 -3.28 19.03 19.41
CA PHE A 331 -2.07 19.10 20.20
C PHE A 331 -1.39 20.45 19.97
N GLY A 332 -1.23 21.24 21.03
CA GLY A 332 -0.77 22.62 20.91
C GLY A 332 -1.72 23.43 20.02
N ASP A 333 -1.17 24.11 19.02
CA ASP A 333 -1.96 24.91 18.06
C ASP A 333 -2.52 24.09 16.90
N HIS A 334 -2.21 22.80 16.82
CA HIS A 334 -2.62 21.95 15.71
C HIS A 334 -3.89 21.16 16.06
N GLN A 335 -5.00 21.55 15.45
CA GLN A 335 -6.27 20.84 15.58
C GLN A 335 -6.30 19.66 14.59
N LEU A 336 -6.51 18.44 15.11
CA LEU A 336 -6.57 17.20 14.31
C LEU A 336 -8.00 16.80 13.96
N ILE A 337 -8.92 17.01 14.91
CA ILE A 337 -10.33 16.65 14.78
C ILE A 337 -11.16 17.83 15.28
N ARG A 338 -12.17 18.23 14.49
CA ARG A 338 -13.12 19.29 14.82
C ARG A 338 -14.54 18.80 14.62
N ASP A 339 -15.35 18.93 15.67
CA ASP A 339 -16.81 18.69 15.65
C ASP A 339 -17.24 17.34 15.03
N LEU A 340 -16.42 16.31 15.17
CA LEU A 340 -16.67 15.00 14.56
C LEU A 340 -17.79 14.27 15.31
N SER A 341 -18.83 13.88 14.59
CA SER A 341 -19.90 13.03 15.11
C SER A 341 -20.06 11.78 14.28
N PHE A 342 -20.06 10.60 14.92
CA PHE A 342 -20.31 9.32 14.25
C PHE A 342 -20.84 8.28 15.25
N SER A 343 -21.48 7.24 14.72
CA SER A 343 -21.98 6.11 15.51
C SER A 343 -21.62 4.81 14.80
N LEU A 344 -20.81 3.99 15.46
CA LEU A 344 -20.46 2.65 15.03
C LEU A 344 -21.48 1.65 15.58
N PRO A 345 -22.38 1.10 14.73
CA PRO A 345 -23.32 0.07 15.17
C PRO A 345 -22.62 -1.28 15.35
N ARG A 346 -23.29 -2.19 16.07
CA ARG A 346 -22.86 -3.60 16.14
C ARG A 346 -22.72 -4.21 14.74
N ASN A 347 -21.72 -5.08 14.59
CA ASN A 347 -21.34 -5.72 13.32
C ASN A 347 -20.81 -4.76 12.23
N GLY A 348 -20.59 -3.48 12.57
CA GLY A 348 -20.03 -2.48 11.68
C GLY A 348 -18.52 -2.61 11.54
N ILE A 349 -18.01 -2.40 10.32
CA ILE A 349 -16.59 -2.30 10.02
C ILE A 349 -16.34 -0.91 9.45
N VAL A 350 -15.54 -0.11 10.15
CA VAL A 350 -15.19 1.25 9.77
C VAL A 350 -13.83 1.26 9.08
N GLY A 351 -13.79 1.71 7.84
CA GLY A 351 -12.55 2.11 7.18
C GLY A 351 -12.22 3.55 7.53
N VAL A 352 -11.07 3.79 8.14
CA VAL A 352 -10.56 5.14 8.45
C VAL A 352 -9.54 5.53 7.39
N ILE A 353 -9.85 6.54 6.58
CA ILE A 353 -9.02 6.99 5.47
C ILE A 353 -8.57 8.43 5.66
N GLY A 354 -7.35 8.72 5.20
CA GLY A 354 -6.75 10.05 5.25
C GLY A 354 -5.22 9.95 5.19
N PRO A 355 -4.53 11.06 4.90
CA PRO A 355 -3.06 11.10 4.88
C PRO A 355 -2.44 10.66 6.22
N ASN A 356 -1.14 10.40 6.21
CA ASN A 356 -0.42 10.15 7.46
C ASN A 356 -0.37 11.43 8.30
N GLY A 357 -0.47 11.30 9.63
CA GLY A 357 -0.37 12.44 10.55
C GLY A 357 -1.65 13.24 10.79
N VAL A 358 -2.78 12.93 10.12
CA VAL A 358 -4.05 13.67 10.30
C VAL A 358 -4.83 13.32 11.58
N GLY A 359 -4.33 12.40 12.40
CA GLY A 359 -4.96 12.02 13.68
C GLY A 359 -5.63 10.64 13.74
N LYS A 360 -5.40 9.77 12.73
CA LYS A 360 -5.92 8.38 12.72
C LYS A 360 -5.58 7.60 14.00
N THR A 361 -4.29 7.56 14.37
CA THR A 361 -3.83 6.89 15.59
C THR A 361 -4.32 7.60 16.86
N THR A 362 -4.50 8.93 16.81
CA THR A 362 -5.08 9.70 17.93
C THR A 362 -6.52 9.27 18.20
N LEU A 363 -7.33 9.06 17.16
CA LEU A 363 -8.67 8.50 17.29
C LEU A 363 -8.66 7.13 17.99
N PHE A 364 -7.70 6.26 17.64
CA PHE A 364 -7.57 4.95 18.29
C PHE A 364 -7.24 5.07 19.77
N LYS A 365 -6.29 5.94 20.12
CA LYS A 365 -5.94 6.21 21.52
C LYS A 365 -7.11 6.75 22.33
N MET A 366 -7.96 7.59 21.72
CA MET A 366 -9.19 8.05 22.38
C MET A 366 -10.20 6.92 22.57
N ILE A 367 -10.38 6.04 21.58
CA ILE A 367 -11.28 4.86 21.70
C ILE A 367 -10.77 3.90 22.79
N VAL A 368 -9.45 3.75 22.94
CA VAL A 368 -8.85 2.91 23.98
C VAL A 368 -8.90 3.55 25.36
N GLY A 369 -9.08 4.88 25.43
CA GLY A 369 -9.08 5.65 26.67
C GLY A 369 -7.69 6.12 27.12
N ASP A 370 -6.67 5.98 26.28
CA ASP A 370 -5.30 6.46 26.54
C ASP A 370 -5.18 7.99 26.37
N GLU A 371 -6.07 8.59 25.60
CA GLU A 371 -6.15 10.03 25.35
C GLU A 371 -7.59 10.51 25.57
N ALA A 372 -7.76 11.68 26.18
CA ALA A 372 -9.07 12.32 26.34
C ALA A 372 -9.34 13.31 25.20
N PRO A 373 -10.59 13.46 24.75
CA PRO A 373 -10.95 14.55 23.86
C PRO A 373 -10.79 15.91 24.55
N ASP A 374 -10.53 16.95 23.76
CA ASP A 374 -10.45 18.31 24.30
C ASP A 374 -11.86 18.91 24.48
N SER A 375 -12.80 18.51 23.60
CA SER A 375 -14.23 18.80 23.73
C SER A 375 -15.08 17.75 22.99
N GLY A 376 -16.39 17.76 23.24
CA GLY A 376 -17.31 16.72 22.78
C GLY A 376 -17.32 15.50 23.70
N ASP A 377 -18.02 14.46 23.29
CA ASP A 377 -18.11 13.19 24.02
C ASP A 377 -17.70 12.02 23.12
N LEU A 378 -16.96 11.07 23.67
CA LEU A 378 -16.64 9.79 23.04
C LEU A 378 -17.01 8.67 24.00
N ARG A 379 -18.06 7.93 23.64
CA ARG A 379 -18.58 6.84 24.44
C ARG A 379 -18.28 5.50 23.78
N VAL A 380 -17.61 4.64 24.54
CA VAL A 380 -17.44 3.22 24.21
C VAL A 380 -18.44 2.41 25.04
N GLY A 381 -19.18 1.51 24.39
CA GLY A 381 -20.24 0.75 25.05
C GLY A 381 -19.74 -0.22 26.13
N ASP A 382 -20.52 -0.45 27.18
CA ASP A 382 -20.10 -1.25 28.35
C ASP A 382 -19.79 -2.73 28.02
N THR A 383 -20.38 -3.27 26.95
CA THR A 383 -20.13 -4.64 26.47
C THR A 383 -18.89 -4.76 25.59
N VAL A 384 -18.23 -3.65 25.28
CA VAL A 384 -17.08 -3.63 24.38
C VAL A 384 -15.86 -4.16 25.10
N LYS A 385 -15.23 -5.17 24.50
CA LYS A 385 -13.91 -5.66 24.84
C LYS A 385 -12.99 -5.37 23.66
N LEU A 386 -12.06 -4.45 23.86
CA LEU A 386 -11.14 -4.01 22.82
C LEU A 386 -10.09 -5.06 22.50
N SER A 387 -9.67 -5.11 21.24
CA SER A 387 -8.44 -5.74 20.79
C SER A 387 -7.60 -4.74 20.04
N TYR A 388 -6.50 -4.32 20.66
CA TYR A 388 -5.57 -3.36 20.11
C TYR A 388 -4.20 -3.57 20.74
N VAL A 389 -3.17 -3.55 19.90
CA VAL A 389 -1.77 -3.51 20.34
C VAL A 389 -1.10 -2.35 19.62
N ASP A 390 -0.70 -1.34 20.39
CA ASP A 390 0.02 -0.18 19.86
C ASP A 390 1.43 -0.62 19.42
N GLN A 391 1.82 -0.25 18.20
CA GLN A 391 3.13 -0.55 17.61
C GLN A 391 4.32 -0.11 18.48
N THR A 392 4.14 0.97 19.25
CA THR A 392 5.18 1.51 20.14
C THR A 392 5.18 0.90 21.54
N ARG A 393 4.03 0.38 21.99
CA ARG A 393 3.82 -0.14 23.36
C ARG A 393 3.67 -1.65 23.44
N ALA A 394 3.77 -2.37 22.33
CA ALA A 394 3.62 -3.83 22.29
C ALA A 394 4.58 -4.57 23.23
N GLY A 395 5.63 -3.91 23.74
CA GLY A 395 6.55 -4.50 24.72
C GLY A 395 7.24 -5.74 24.15
N ILE A 396 7.43 -5.76 22.83
CA ILE A 396 8.02 -6.89 22.13
C ILE A 396 9.48 -6.98 22.55
N ASP A 397 9.79 -8.02 23.30
CA ASP A 397 11.16 -8.34 23.68
C ASP A 397 11.95 -8.69 22.43
N GLY A 398 12.82 -7.77 22.00
CA GLY A 398 13.60 -7.91 20.78
C GLY A 398 14.57 -9.09 20.78
N SER A 399 14.85 -9.68 21.94
CA SER A 399 15.71 -10.86 22.08
C SER A 399 14.98 -12.18 21.81
N LYS A 400 13.66 -12.21 22.01
CA LYS A 400 12.82 -13.38 21.74
C LYS A 400 12.57 -13.54 20.25
N ASN A 401 12.38 -14.78 19.81
CA ASN A 401 11.97 -15.03 18.43
C ASN A 401 10.47 -14.80 18.21
N VAL A 402 10.05 -14.66 16.95
CA VAL A 402 8.63 -14.46 16.57
C VAL A 402 7.71 -15.49 17.23
N TRP A 403 8.12 -16.75 17.24
CA TRP A 403 7.32 -17.83 17.85
C TRP A 403 7.14 -17.63 19.35
N GLU A 404 8.20 -17.32 20.09
CA GLU A 404 8.15 -17.06 21.53
C GLU A 404 7.31 -15.83 21.87
N VAL A 405 7.38 -14.77 21.08
CA VAL A 405 6.61 -13.54 21.31
C VAL A 405 5.10 -13.81 21.23
N VAL A 406 4.65 -14.57 20.24
CA VAL A 406 3.22 -14.86 20.07
C VAL A 406 2.75 -16.02 20.95
N SER A 407 3.56 -17.06 21.08
CA SER A 407 3.18 -18.30 21.78
C SER A 407 3.44 -18.28 23.28
N GLU A 408 4.30 -17.37 23.75
CA GLU A 408 4.83 -17.36 25.12
C GLU A 408 5.54 -18.69 25.49
N GLY A 409 6.08 -19.39 24.48
CA GLY A 409 6.78 -20.67 24.64
C GLY A 409 5.86 -21.90 24.62
N LEU A 410 4.57 -21.73 24.30
CA LEU A 410 3.59 -22.82 24.29
C LEU A 410 3.46 -23.44 22.89
N ASP A 411 3.52 -24.77 22.80
CA ASP A 411 3.28 -25.50 21.54
C ASP A 411 1.82 -25.38 21.07
N HIS A 412 0.89 -25.22 22.02
CA HIS A 412 -0.52 -24.98 21.76
C HIS A 412 -0.95 -23.70 22.46
N ILE A 413 -1.65 -22.85 21.74
CA ILE A 413 -2.21 -21.62 22.28
C ILE A 413 -3.73 -21.64 22.17
N LYS A 414 -4.35 -20.90 23.09
CA LYS A 414 -5.79 -20.67 23.07
C LYS A 414 -6.08 -19.35 22.38
N VAL A 415 -6.82 -19.42 21.28
CA VAL A 415 -7.30 -18.26 20.52
C VAL A 415 -8.82 -18.23 20.69
N GLY A 416 -9.29 -17.36 21.60
CA GLY A 416 -10.68 -17.36 22.05
C GLY A 416 -11.05 -18.65 22.80
N HIS A 417 -11.95 -19.44 22.24
CA HIS A 417 -12.36 -20.74 22.79
C HIS A 417 -11.67 -21.94 22.14
N VAL A 418 -10.85 -21.71 21.12
CA VAL A 418 -10.20 -22.75 20.32
C VAL A 418 -8.76 -22.94 20.77
N GLU A 419 -8.37 -24.18 21.01
CA GLU A 419 -6.97 -24.57 21.17
C GLU A 419 -6.38 -24.95 19.80
N MET A 420 -5.23 -24.40 19.46
CA MET A 420 -4.57 -24.65 18.18
C MET A 420 -3.05 -24.69 18.32
N PRO A 421 -2.34 -25.42 17.43
CA PRO A 421 -0.89 -25.40 17.39
C PRO A 421 -0.36 -23.98 17.13
N SER A 422 0.54 -23.49 17.98
CA SER A 422 1.04 -22.12 17.93
C SER A 422 1.80 -21.82 16.65
N ARG A 423 2.56 -22.79 16.13
CA ARG A 423 3.26 -22.67 14.84
C ARG A 423 2.31 -22.49 13.66
N ALA A 424 1.15 -23.14 13.70
CA ALA A 424 0.16 -23.03 12.63
C ALA A 424 -0.52 -21.66 12.67
N TYR A 425 -0.89 -21.19 13.87
CA TYR A 425 -1.41 -19.83 14.05
C TYR A 425 -0.47 -18.76 13.48
N ILE A 426 0.82 -18.84 13.82
CA ILE A 426 1.83 -17.87 13.37
C ILE A 426 2.07 -17.96 11.86
N ALA A 427 1.99 -19.16 11.28
CA ALA A 427 2.12 -19.36 9.84
C ALA A 427 1.00 -18.69 9.03
N ALA A 428 -0.21 -18.58 9.60
CA ALA A 428 -1.33 -17.88 8.96
C ALA A 428 -1.07 -16.37 8.75
N PHE A 429 -0.15 -15.77 9.51
CA PHE A 429 0.29 -14.37 9.35
C PHE A 429 1.53 -14.22 8.47
N GLY A 430 1.89 -15.26 7.70
CA GLY A 430 3.00 -15.22 6.74
C GLY A 430 4.37 -15.60 7.32
N PHE A 431 4.48 -15.91 8.62
CA PHE A 431 5.74 -16.38 9.21
C PHE A 431 5.90 -17.89 9.06
N LYS A 432 6.52 -18.33 7.96
CA LYS A 432 6.66 -19.75 7.61
C LYS A 432 8.07 -20.27 7.94
N GLY A 433 8.14 -21.47 8.51
CA GLY A 433 9.39 -22.20 8.72
C GLY A 433 10.45 -21.40 9.50
N PRO A 434 11.64 -21.13 8.94
CA PRO A 434 12.71 -20.38 9.61
C PRO A 434 12.32 -18.97 10.07
N ASP A 435 11.36 -18.32 9.40
CA ASP A 435 10.93 -16.97 9.77
C ASP A 435 10.39 -16.90 11.20
N GLN A 436 9.83 -18.00 11.72
CA GLN A 436 9.36 -18.09 13.10
C GLN A 436 10.48 -18.04 14.14
N GLN A 437 11.72 -18.34 13.73
CA GLN A 437 12.90 -18.36 14.61
C GLN A 437 13.68 -17.04 14.57
N LYS A 438 13.29 -16.09 13.72
CA LYS A 438 13.93 -14.77 13.66
C LYS A 438 13.70 -14.00 14.98
N PRO A 439 14.73 -13.37 15.56
CA PRO A 439 14.55 -12.46 16.69
C PRO A 439 13.62 -11.29 16.33
N ALA A 440 12.74 -10.90 17.24
CA ALA A 440 11.78 -9.83 16.99
C ALA A 440 12.46 -8.46 16.76
N GLY A 441 13.66 -8.26 17.34
CA GLY A 441 14.44 -7.03 17.18
C GLY A 441 14.93 -6.78 15.76
N VAL A 442 15.15 -7.84 14.96
CA VAL A 442 15.69 -7.74 13.58
C VAL A 442 14.61 -7.75 12.51
N LEU A 443 13.34 -7.84 12.89
CA LEU A 443 12.23 -7.84 11.94
C LEU A 443 12.15 -6.49 11.21
N SER A 444 11.87 -6.54 9.91
CA SER A 444 11.54 -5.36 9.12
C SER A 444 10.27 -4.67 9.63
N GLY A 445 10.02 -3.43 9.22
CA GLY A 445 8.79 -2.71 9.58
C GLY A 445 7.52 -3.50 9.24
N GLY A 446 7.47 -4.08 8.04
CA GLY A 446 6.37 -4.94 7.60
C GLY A 446 6.24 -6.24 8.39
N GLU A 447 7.37 -6.92 8.66
CA GLU A 447 7.36 -8.09 9.54
C GLU A 447 6.84 -7.74 10.95
N ARG A 448 7.24 -6.59 11.52
CA ARG A 448 6.72 -6.13 12.81
C ARG A 448 5.22 -5.85 12.76
N ASN A 449 4.72 -5.27 11.67
CA ASN A 449 3.28 -5.02 11.50
C ASN A 449 2.48 -6.35 11.48
N ARG A 450 2.97 -7.36 10.76
CA ARG A 450 2.36 -8.71 10.75
C ARG A 450 2.37 -9.37 12.12
N LEU A 451 3.47 -9.22 12.86
CA LEU A 451 3.57 -9.71 14.24
C LEU A 451 2.56 -9.00 15.14
N ASN A 452 2.41 -7.68 14.99
CA ASN A 452 1.45 -6.90 15.76
C ASN A 452 -0.01 -7.30 15.46
N LEU A 453 -0.32 -7.57 14.19
CA LEU A 453 -1.62 -8.10 13.77
C LEU A 453 -1.91 -9.45 14.45
N ALA A 454 -0.94 -10.37 14.48
CA ALA A 454 -1.09 -11.65 15.17
C ALA A 454 -1.34 -11.48 16.67
N LEU A 455 -0.61 -10.59 17.34
CA LEU A 455 -0.81 -10.30 18.76
C LEU A 455 -2.18 -9.68 19.04
N THR A 456 -2.62 -8.76 18.20
CA THR A 456 -3.92 -8.07 18.33
C THR A 456 -5.07 -9.06 18.20
N LEU A 457 -5.06 -9.91 17.17
CA LEU A 457 -6.15 -10.88 16.94
C LEU A 457 -6.17 -12.00 17.99
N LYS A 458 -5.05 -12.31 18.64
CA LYS A 458 -4.98 -13.28 19.75
C LYS A 458 -5.81 -12.84 20.98
N GLN A 459 -5.97 -11.53 21.23
CA GLN A 459 -6.62 -10.99 22.44
C GLN A 459 -8.11 -11.36 22.58
N GLY A 460 -8.81 -11.58 21.46
CA GLY A 460 -10.22 -11.99 21.44
C GLY A 460 -11.19 -10.99 22.07
N GLY A 461 -11.16 -9.78 21.56
CA GLY A 461 -12.16 -8.73 21.78
C GLY A 461 -13.31 -8.81 20.77
N ASN A 462 -14.34 -8.00 21.00
CA ASN A 462 -15.47 -7.83 20.08
C ASN A 462 -15.43 -6.50 19.32
N LEU A 463 -14.50 -5.60 19.66
CA LEU A 463 -14.11 -4.44 18.86
C LEU A 463 -12.61 -4.50 18.58
N ILE A 464 -12.23 -4.64 17.31
CA ILE A 464 -10.83 -4.75 16.88
C ILE A 464 -10.38 -3.42 16.28
N LEU A 465 -9.26 -2.89 16.75
CA LEU A 465 -8.63 -1.71 16.17
C LEU A 465 -7.38 -2.18 15.41
N LEU A 466 -7.37 -1.98 14.09
CA LEU A 466 -6.26 -2.39 13.22
C LEU A 466 -5.64 -1.14 12.59
N ASP A 467 -4.39 -0.86 12.94
CA ASP A 467 -3.66 0.27 12.36
C ASP A 467 -2.82 -0.20 11.16
N GLU A 468 -3.27 0.12 9.94
CA GLU A 468 -2.64 -0.23 8.66
C GLU A 468 -2.34 -1.73 8.49
N PRO A 469 -3.32 -2.64 8.68
CA PRO A 469 -3.06 -4.08 8.71
C PRO A 469 -2.73 -4.66 7.33
N THR A 470 -3.01 -3.93 6.26
CA THR A 470 -2.84 -4.39 4.86
C THR A 470 -1.41 -4.23 4.37
N ASN A 471 -0.62 -3.34 5.00
CA ASN A 471 0.76 -3.11 4.62
C ASN A 471 1.61 -4.38 4.82
N ASP A 472 2.42 -4.69 3.80
CA ASP A 472 3.37 -5.81 3.78
C ASP A 472 2.73 -7.21 3.91
N LEU A 473 1.41 -7.33 3.70
CA LEU A 473 0.73 -8.60 3.51
C LEU A 473 0.73 -8.97 2.03
N ASP A 474 1.05 -10.24 1.72
CA ASP A 474 0.83 -10.74 0.37
C ASP A 474 -0.66 -10.93 0.09
N VAL A 475 -1.02 -11.01 -1.20
CA VAL A 475 -2.41 -11.15 -1.65
C VAL A 475 -3.14 -12.31 -0.97
N GLU A 476 -2.47 -13.43 -0.72
CA GLU A 476 -3.08 -14.60 -0.08
C GLU A 476 -3.40 -14.32 1.41
N THR A 477 -2.48 -13.69 2.13
CA THR A 477 -2.67 -13.33 3.54
C THR A 477 -3.73 -12.22 3.68
N LEU A 478 -3.74 -11.24 2.78
CA LEU A 478 -4.78 -10.21 2.72
C LEU A 478 -6.17 -10.81 2.54
N GLN A 479 -6.33 -11.74 1.60
CA GLN A 479 -7.61 -12.44 1.40
C GLN A 479 -8.04 -13.23 2.64
N SER A 480 -7.09 -13.86 3.33
CA SER A 480 -7.39 -14.56 4.57
C SER A 480 -7.89 -13.59 5.65
N LEU A 481 -7.28 -12.41 5.78
CA LEU A 481 -7.73 -11.37 6.70
C LEU A 481 -9.13 -10.83 6.33
N GLU A 482 -9.38 -10.58 5.04
CA GLU A 482 -10.68 -10.15 4.53
C GLU A 482 -11.78 -11.14 4.91
N ASN A 483 -11.56 -12.42 4.64
CA ASN A 483 -12.52 -13.48 4.96
C ASN A 483 -12.73 -13.61 6.47
N ALA A 484 -11.65 -13.53 7.26
CA ALA A 484 -11.74 -13.59 8.72
C ALA A 484 -12.59 -12.42 9.28
N LEU A 485 -12.40 -11.20 8.77
CA LEU A 485 -13.20 -10.03 9.15
C LEU A 485 -14.66 -10.17 8.70
N LEU A 486 -14.89 -10.70 7.49
CA LEU A 486 -16.24 -10.96 6.98
C LEU A 486 -16.99 -12.01 7.79
N GLU A 487 -16.31 -12.94 8.44
CA GLU A 487 -16.92 -13.96 9.30
C GLU A 487 -16.97 -13.58 10.79
N PHE A 488 -16.23 -12.55 11.20
CA PHE A 488 -16.14 -12.13 12.59
C PHE A 488 -17.45 -11.47 13.07
N PRO A 489 -18.12 -11.99 14.13
CA PRO A 489 -19.36 -11.42 14.68
C PRO A 489 -19.07 -10.27 15.65
N GLY A 490 -18.39 -9.24 15.17
CA GLY A 490 -17.98 -8.09 15.97
C GLY A 490 -17.78 -6.84 15.13
N CYS A 491 -17.20 -5.82 15.75
CA CYS A 491 -16.88 -4.57 15.07
C CYS A 491 -15.39 -4.46 14.83
N ALA A 492 -15.02 -3.75 13.77
CA ALA A 492 -13.63 -3.40 13.51
C ALA A 492 -13.52 -1.93 13.09
N VAL A 493 -12.46 -1.27 13.54
CA VAL A 493 -12.04 0.04 13.04
C VAL A 493 -10.66 -0.16 12.44
N ILE A 494 -10.53 0.13 11.15
CA ILE A 494 -9.36 -0.25 10.36
C ILE A 494 -8.86 0.98 9.62
N THR A 495 -7.63 1.43 9.90
CA THR A 495 -6.94 2.36 9.02
C THR A 495 -6.32 1.55 7.89
N SER A 496 -6.56 1.95 6.64
CA SER A 496 -5.99 1.26 5.48
C SER A 496 -6.01 2.17 4.28
N HIS A 497 -4.96 2.09 3.48
CA HIS A 497 -4.89 2.71 2.15
C HIS A 497 -5.32 1.76 1.02
N ASP A 498 -5.49 0.47 1.31
CA ASP A 498 -5.95 -0.53 0.34
C ASP A 498 -7.45 -0.35 0.05
N ARG A 499 -7.73 0.27 -1.11
CA ARG A 499 -9.08 0.55 -1.62
C ARG A 499 -9.89 -0.72 -1.83
N TRP A 500 -9.26 -1.80 -2.33
CA TRP A 500 -9.93 -3.07 -2.60
C TRP A 500 -10.36 -3.74 -1.29
N PHE A 501 -9.46 -3.74 -0.31
CA PHE A 501 -9.73 -4.27 1.02
C PHE A 501 -10.93 -3.53 1.65
N LEU A 502 -10.91 -2.19 1.64
CA LEU A 502 -12.01 -1.38 2.15
C LEU A 502 -13.31 -1.62 1.38
N ASP A 503 -13.25 -1.76 0.05
CA ASP A 503 -14.41 -2.09 -0.77
C ASP A 503 -15.04 -3.43 -0.45
N ARG A 504 -14.25 -4.37 0.06
CA ARG A 504 -14.72 -5.70 0.42
C ARG A 504 -15.28 -5.76 1.84
N VAL A 505 -14.59 -5.17 2.83
CA VAL A 505 -14.93 -5.37 4.25
C VAL A 505 -15.68 -4.21 4.89
N ALA A 506 -15.48 -2.97 4.44
CA ALA A 506 -16.01 -1.81 5.14
C ALA A 506 -17.54 -1.70 4.97
N THR A 507 -18.23 -1.34 6.05
CA THR A 507 -19.64 -0.95 6.02
C THR A 507 -19.81 0.55 6.22
N HIS A 508 -18.80 1.23 6.76
CA HIS A 508 -18.75 2.67 6.94
C HIS A 508 -17.34 3.17 6.60
N ILE A 509 -17.25 4.42 6.17
CA ILE A 509 -16.00 5.14 5.95
C ILE A 509 -15.98 6.37 6.87
N LEU A 510 -14.89 6.53 7.59
CA LEU A 510 -14.54 7.76 8.28
C LEU A 510 -13.37 8.39 7.52
N ALA A 511 -13.66 9.44 6.76
CA ALA A 511 -12.71 10.07 5.87
C ALA A 511 -12.23 11.42 6.40
N TRP A 512 -10.93 11.66 6.33
CA TRP A 512 -10.38 13.00 6.44
C TRP A 512 -10.65 13.77 5.14
N GLU A 513 -11.24 14.96 5.25
CA GLU A 513 -11.58 15.84 4.12
C GLU A 513 -11.12 17.27 4.37
N GLY A 514 -10.02 17.41 5.12
CA GLY A 514 -9.44 18.70 5.41
C GLY A 514 -8.77 19.32 4.21
N ASP A 515 -8.64 20.64 4.26
CA ASP A 515 -7.94 21.47 3.29
C ASP A 515 -7.07 22.51 4.04
N ASP A 516 -6.47 23.45 3.31
CA ASP A 516 -5.64 24.49 3.92
C ASP A 516 -6.44 25.42 4.86
N GLU A 517 -7.76 25.53 4.71
CA GLU A 517 -8.63 26.35 5.57
C GLU A 517 -9.09 25.58 6.81
N ASP A 518 -9.41 24.28 6.68
CA ASP A 518 -9.82 23.42 7.78
C ASP A 518 -9.18 22.02 7.74
N GLN A 519 -7.94 21.93 8.23
CA GLN A 519 -7.19 20.68 8.33
C GLN A 519 -7.79 19.64 9.31
N ALA A 520 -8.81 20.00 10.09
CA ALA A 520 -9.40 19.16 11.13
C ALA A 520 -10.76 18.55 10.74
N LYS A 521 -11.12 18.63 9.45
CA LYS A 521 -12.42 18.22 8.92
C LYS A 521 -12.46 16.71 8.63
N TRP A 522 -13.45 16.06 9.21
CA TRP A 522 -13.71 14.63 9.04
C TRP A 522 -15.16 14.40 8.58
N PHE A 523 -15.36 13.38 7.78
CA PHE A 523 -16.67 13.01 7.23
C PHE A 523 -16.98 11.55 7.51
N TRP A 524 -18.18 11.31 8.04
CA TRP A 524 -18.71 9.97 8.29
C TRP A 524 -19.67 9.57 7.18
N PHE A 525 -19.48 8.38 6.62
CA PHE A 525 -20.27 7.85 5.52
C PHE A 525 -20.69 6.40 5.76
N GLU A 526 -21.95 6.07 5.50
CA GLU A 526 -22.46 4.68 5.52
C GLU A 526 -22.33 4.05 4.13
N GLY A 527 -21.37 3.14 3.98
CA GLY A 527 -21.04 2.44 2.75
C GLY A 527 -19.56 2.09 2.70
N ASN A 528 -19.14 1.48 1.60
CA ASN A 528 -17.72 1.18 1.34
C ASN A 528 -16.99 2.33 0.64
N PHE A 529 -15.71 2.12 0.35
CA PHE A 529 -14.84 3.11 -0.26
C PHE A 529 -15.35 3.60 -1.63
N GLU A 530 -15.73 2.70 -2.53
CA GLU A 530 -16.27 3.03 -3.87
C GLU A 530 -17.54 3.91 -3.77
N SER A 531 -18.38 3.65 -2.78
CA SER A 531 -19.60 4.42 -2.54
C SER A 531 -19.31 5.79 -1.96
N TYR A 532 -18.35 5.86 -1.05
CA TYR A 532 -17.85 7.11 -0.48
C TYR A 532 -17.23 8.01 -1.56
N GLU A 533 -16.38 7.48 -2.42
CA GLU A 533 -15.73 8.23 -3.51
C GLU A 533 -16.76 8.86 -4.46
N LYS A 534 -17.80 8.10 -4.85
CA LYS A 534 -18.91 8.65 -5.64
C LYS A 534 -19.63 9.77 -4.91
N ASN A 535 -19.93 9.59 -3.63
CA ASN A 535 -20.56 10.62 -2.82
C ASN A 535 -19.68 11.87 -2.67
N LYS A 536 -18.37 11.71 -2.51
CA LYS A 536 -17.40 12.80 -2.41
C LYS A 536 -17.40 13.63 -3.69
N ILE A 537 -17.32 13.00 -4.86
CA ILE A 537 -17.36 13.69 -6.15
C ILE A 537 -18.70 14.40 -6.36
N GLU A 538 -19.82 13.76 -6.03
CA GLU A 538 -21.16 14.37 -6.16
C GLU A 538 -21.34 15.58 -5.23
N ARG A 539 -20.76 15.55 -4.03
CA ARG A 539 -20.89 16.60 -3.00
C ARG A 539 -19.91 17.76 -3.19
N LEU A 540 -18.66 17.47 -3.54
CA LEU A 540 -17.56 18.45 -3.60
C LEU A 540 -17.22 18.88 -5.03
N GLY A 541 -17.59 18.09 -6.03
CA GLY A 541 -17.16 18.29 -7.42
C GLY A 541 -15.81 17.63 -7.73
N LEU A 542 -15.54 17.41 -9.03
CA LEU A 542 -14.35 16.69 -9.51
C LEU A 542 -13.02 17.35 -9.12
N GLU A 543 -12.93 18.67 -9.20
CA GLU A 543 -11.68 19.39 -8.93
C GLU A 543 -11.36 19.44 -7.43
N ALA A 544 -12.35 19.70 -6.57
CA ALA A 544 -12.16 19.71 -5.12
C ALA A 544 -11.97 18.31 -4.51
N ALA A 545 -12.26 17.25 -5.27
CA ALA A 545 -12.03 15.86 -4.87
C ALA A 545 -10.61 15.37 -5.20
N ARG A 546 -9.79 16.15 -5.93
CA ARG A 546 -8.40 15.79 -6.25
C ARG A 546 -7.49 15.93 -5.02
N PRO A 547 -6.43 15.10 -4.90
CA PRO A 547 -5.44 15.26 -3.85
C PRO A 547 -4.67 16.56 -4.02
N HIS A 548 -4.52 17.29 -2.91
CA HIS A 548 -3.60 18.42 -2.77
C HIS A 548 -2.56 18.13 -1.67
N ARG A 549 -1.38 18.75 -1.72
CA ARG A 549 -0.39 18.75 -0.63
C ARG A 549 -1.04 19.24 0.65
N VAL A 550 -0.84 18.51 1.73
CA VAL A 550 -1.14 19.02 3.07
C VAL A 550 0.03 19.92 3.46
N THR A 551 -0.20 21.24 3.54
CA THR A 551 0.82 22.15 4.08
C THR A 551 0.93 21.94 5.59
N TYR A 552 1.87 21.09 6.01
CA TYR A 552 2.29 21.02 7.40
C TYR A 552 2.94 22.34 7.78
N ARG A 553 2.21 23.22 8.48
CA ARG A 553 2.83 24.36 9.15
C ARG A 553 3.73 23.83 10.27
N LYS A 554 5.04 23.80 9.97
CA LYS A 554 6.22 23.65 10.84
C LYS A 554 6.01 22.95 12.19
N LEU A 555 6.48 21.71 12.28
CA LEU A 555 6.94 21.09 13.54
C LEU A 555 8.31 21.67 13.93
N THR A 556 8.36 22.96 14.29
CA THR A 556 9.52 23.49 15.03
C THR A 556 9.09 23.72 16.47
N ARG A 557 9.60 22.88 17.37
CA ARG A 557 9.77 23.27 18.78
C ARG A 557 10.85 24.34 18.80
N ASP A 558 10.53 25.52 19.33
CA ASP A 558 11.55 26.40 19.90
C ASP A 558 12.23 25.71 21.10
#